data_AF-A0A3D0C8M9-F1
#
_entry.id   AF-A0A3D0C8M9-F1
#
_cell.length_a   1.000
_cell.length_b   1.000
_cell.length_c   1.000
_cell.angle_alpha   90.00
_cell.angle_beta   90.00
_cell.angle_gamma   90.00
#
_symmetry.space_group_name_H-M   'P 1'
#
loop_
_entity.id
_entity.type
_entity.pdbx_description
1 polymer ?
#
loop_
_entity_poly.entity_id
_entity_poly.type
_entity_poly.pdbx_seq_one_letter_code
_entity_poly.pdbx_strand_id
1 'polypeptide(L)'
;MTSHSDLKKDKQLPRQLTLSFFDFSQPFLNKISIKKLTLIGFAFVAIPLVMALIFGANKASELAKKSTNAIYNVAQLTQLNSKLDDTIAKLERSASQFVVLKDDELLAVFSSHHKALKNIIQETSAKQQDKVLKKQLTSLQDESDRIKELMLNESIDAFSLEQIQQEFKPLQLINEQLEKR
;
A
#
# COMPACT_ATOMS: atom_id res chain seq x y z
N MET A 1 -48.53 86.49 4.58
CA MET A 1 -47.27 86.74 3.84
C MET A 1 -46.55 85.42 3.69
N THR A 2 -46.37 84.96 2.44
CA THR A 2 -45.20 84.24 1.85
C THR A 2 -44.46 83.18 2.70
N SER A 3 -43.99 82.03 2.22
CA SER A 3 -44.05 81.24 0.98
C SER A 3 -43.23 79.95 1.22
N HIS A 4 -43.41 78.92 0.37
CA HIS A 4 -42.50 77.79 0.05
C HIS A 4 -42.28 76.67 1.10
N SER A 5 -42.82 75.45 0.88
CA SER A 5 -42.22 74.27 0.19
C SER A 5 -40.99 73.72 0.94
N ASP A 6 -40.92 72.48 1.41
CA ASP A 6 -40.89 71.21 0.67
C ASP A 6 -40.50 70.17 1.78
N LEU A 7 -41.04 68.96 1.94
CA LEU A 7 -40.63 67.74 1.24
C LEU A 7 -41.43 66.56 1.80
N LYS A 8 -41.90 65.78 0.86
CA LYS A 8 -42.73 64.57 0.92
C LYS A 8 -42.00 63.44 1.69
N LYS A 9 -42.52 63.05 2.86
CA LYS A 9 -42.02 61.87 3.60
C LYS A 9 -42.69 60.61 3.04
N ASP A 10 -42.08 60.06 1.99
CA ASP A 10 -42.47 58.79 1.38
C ASP A 10 -42.14 57.64 2.35
N LYS A 11 -43.15 57.14 3.08
CA LYS A 11 -43.05 55.88 3.82
C LYS A 11 -43.22 54.74 2.82
N GLN A 12 -42.13 54.38 2.16
CA GLN A 12 -42.07 53.13 1.41
C GLN A 12 -41.97 51.95 2.40
N LEU A 13 -43.10 51.32 2.69
CA LEU A 13 -43.11 49.94 3.13
C LEU A 13 -42.57 49.08 1.98
N PRO A 14 -41.62 48.15 2.21
CA PRO A 14 -41.25 47.18 1.20
C PRO A 14 -42.43 46.23 0.99
N ARG A 15 -43.15 46.46 -0.10
CA ARG A 15 -44.18 45.59 -0.65
C ARG A 15 -43.51 44.29 -1.11
N GLN A 16 -43.72 43.23 -0.33
CA GLN A 16 -43.86 41.85 -0.77
C GLN A 16 -42.94 41.43 -1.93
N LEU A 17 -41.71 41.05 -1.61
CA LEU A 17 -40.88 40.21 -2.48
C LEU A 17 -41.37 38.76 -2.36
N THR A 18 -42.53 38.46 -2.93
CA THR A 18 -42.87 37.07 -3.25
C THR A 18 -42.20 36.75 -4.58
N LEU A 19 -41.01 36.15 -4.50
CA LEU A 19 -40.36 35.55 -5.66
C LEU A 19 -41.28 34.46 -6.25
N SER A 20 -41.91 34.76 -7.39
CA SER A 20 -42.66 33.79 -8.19
C SER A 20 -41.70 32.85 -8.90
N PHE A 21 -41.08 31.93 -8.15
CA PHE A 21 -40.24 30.87 -8.73
C PHE A 21 -41.05 29.78 -9.47
N PHE A 22 -42.39 29.85 -9.48
CA PHE A 22 -43.22 28.71 -9.85
C PHE A 22 -43.96 28.82 -11.21
N ASP A 23 -43.83 29.93 -11.94
CA ASP A 23 -44.59 30.12 -13.20
C ASP A 23 -43.95 29.49 -14.44
N PHE A 24 -42.80 28.83 -14.32
CA PHE A 24 -42.11 28.21 -15.47
C PHE A 24 -42.80 26.93 -16.00
N SER A 25 -43.74 26.33 -15.26
CA SER A 25 -44.27 24.98 -15.58
C SER A 25 -45.58 24.96 -16.36
N GLN A 26 -46.27 26.10 -16.52
CA GLN A 26 -47.67 26.12 -16.95
C GLN A 26 -47.96 25.69 -18.41
N PRO A 27 -47.17 26.05 -19.44
CA PRO A 27 -47.50 25.66 -20.82
C PRO A 27 -47.05 24.23 -21.19
N PHE A 28 -46.17 23.60 -20.40
CA PHE A 28 -45.57 22.31 -20.73
C PHE A 28 -46.37 21.12 -20.17
N LEU A 29 -46.96 21.26 -18.98
CA LEU A 29 -47.69 20.17 -18.31
C LEU A 29 -49.10 19.93 -18.90
N ASN A 30 -49.70 20.93 -19.54
CA ASN A 30 -51.08 20.84 -20.02
C ASN A 30 -51.26 19.98 -21.30
N LYS A 31 -50.15 19.63 -22.00
CA LYS A 31 -50.17 18.76 -23.19
C LYS A 31 -49.80 17.30 -22.91
N ILE A 32 -49.52 16.95 -21.65
CA ILE A 32 -48.98 15.65 -21.26
C ILE A 32 -50.07 14.84 -20.54
N SER A 33 -50.40 13.64 -21.06
CA SER A 33 -51.35 12.71 -20.42
C SER A 33 -50.86 12.25 -19.04
N ILE A 34 -51.79 12.04 -18.10
CA ILE A 34 -51.49 11.60 -16.72
C ILE A 34 -50.55 10.37 -16.67
N LYS A 35 -50.71 9.43 -17.62
CA LYS A 35 -49.85 8.23 -17.73
C LYS A 35 -48.38 8.59 -17.97
N LYS A 36 -48.11 9.62 -18.79
CA LYS A 36 -46.76 10.11 -19.06
C LYS A 36 -46.17 10.85 -17.86
N LEU A 37 -46.99 11.61 -17.13
CA LEU A 37 -46.54 12.34 -15.95
C LEU A 37 -46.17 11.40 -14.80
N THR A 38 -46.97 10.33 -14.56
CA THR A 38 -46.63 9.28 -13.60
C THR A 38 -45.35 8.53 -14.00
N LEU A 39 -45.16 8.25 -15.29
CA LEU A 39 -43.94 7.60 -15.79
C LEU A 39 -42.69 8.47 -15.54
N ILE A 40 -42.78 9.77 -15.75
CA ILE A 40 -41.69 10.72 -15.48
C ILE A 40 -41.37 10.76 -13.98
N GLY A 41 -42.39 10.86 -13.12
CA GLY A 41 -42.20 10.84 -11.67
C GLY A 41 -41.59 9.53 -11.16
N PHE A 42 -42.02 8.39 -11.71
CA PHE A 42 -41.43 7.09 -11.40
C PHE A 42 -39.97 7.01 -11.84
N ALA A 43 -39.67 7.39 -13.08
CA ALA A 43 -38.29 7.40 -13.60
C ALA A 43 -37.36 8.32 -12.80
N PHE A 44 -37.88 9.47 -12.35
CA PHE A 44 -37.13 10.43 -11.52
C PHE A 44 -36.65 9.82 -10.20
N VAL A 45 -37.37 8.84 -9.65
CA VAL A 45 -36.96 8.11 -8.44
C VAL A 45 -36.17 6.84 -8.77
N ALA A 46 -36.60 6.10 -9.79
CA ALA A 46 -35.98 4.82 -10.16
C ALA A 46 -34.56 4.99 -10.69
N ILE A 47 -34.29 6.03 -11.49
CA ILE A 47 -32.96 6.26 -12.08
C ILE A 47 -31.89 6.47 -11.00
N PRO A 48 -32.04 7.42 -10.04
CA PRO A 48 -31.08 7.58 -8.95
C PRO A 48 -30.88 6.30 -8.13
N LEU A 49 -31.96 5.54 -7.89
CA LEU A 49 -31.87 4.29 -7.15
C LEU A 49 -31.01 3.25 -7.88
N VAL A 50 -31.25 3.03 -9.17
CA VAL A 50 -30.43 2.12 -10.00
C VAL A 50 -28.98 2.60 -10.05
N MET A 51 -28.75 3.91 -10.22
CA MET A 51 -27.40 4.48 -10.20
C MET A 51 -26.69 4.24 -8.86
N ALA A 52 -27.40 4.39 -7.73
CA ALA A 52 -26.86 4.12 -6.41
C ALA A 52 -26.49 2.63 -6.25
N LEU A 53 -27.30 1.71 -6.78
CA LEU A 53 -27.00 0.28 -6.77
C LEU A 53 -25.76 -0.06 -7.60
N ILE A 54 -25.64 0.50 -8.81
CA ILE A 54 -24.47 0.30 -9.67
C ILE A 54 -23.20 0.85 -8.98
N PHE A 55 -23.29 2.04 -8.40
CA PHE A 55 -22.17 2.63 -7.65
C PHE A 55 -21.78 1.78 -6.45
N GLY A 56 -22.77 1.33 -5.66
CA GLY A 56 -22.56 0.47 -4.50
C GLY A 56 -21.91 -0.86 -4.87
N ALA A 57 -22.39 -1.53 -5.92
CA ALA A 57 -21.81 -2.77 -6.42
C ALA A 57 -20.35 -2.57 -6.88
N ASN A 58 -20.06 -1.49 -7.62
CA ASN A 58 -18.71 -1.16 -8.05
C ASN A 58 -17.78 -0.88 -6.87
N LYS A 59 -18.25 -0.15 -5.84
CA LYS A 59 -17.47 0.11 -4.63
C LYS A 59 -17.24 -1.14 -3.78
N ALA A 60 -18.23 -2.00 -3.66
CA ALA A 60 -18.07 -3.29 -2.97
C ALA A 60 -17.04 -4.18 -3.69
N SER A 61 -17.10 -4.24 -5.03
CA SER A 61 -16.13 -4.97 -5.85
C SER A 61 -14.71 -4.40 -5.72
N GLU A 62 -14.56 -3.07 -5.78
CA GLU A 62 -13.28 -2.39 -5.58
C GLU A 62 -12.69 -2.68 -4.19
N LEU A 63 -13.52 -2.62 -3.14
CA LEU A 63 -13.10 -2.90 -1.77
C LEU A 63 -12.69 -4.36 -1.59
N ALA A 64 -13.48 -5.31 -2.12
CA ALA A 64 -13.16 -6.73 -2.09
C ALA A 64 -11.81 -6.99 -2.78
N LYS A 65 -11.59 -6.43 -3.97
CA LYS A 65 -10.31 -6.56 -4.69
C LYS A 65 -9.14 -5.98 -3.90
N LYS A 66 -9.30 -4.81 -3.27
CA LYS A 66 -8.28 -4.20 -2.42
C LYS A 66 -7.97 -5.07 -1.20
N SER A 67 -8.99 -5.63 -0.55
CA SER A 67 -8.82 -6.52 0.59
C SER A 67 -8.05 -7.79 0.21
N THR A 68 -8.46 -8.46 -0.87
CA THR A 68 -7.76 -9.64 -1.37
C THR A 68 -6.31 -9.34 -1.71
N ASN A 69 -6.05 -8.23 -2.42
CA ASN A 69 -4.68 -7.82 -2.76
C ASN A 69 -3.84 -7.49 -1.51
N ALA A 70 -4.42 -6.84 -0.50
CA ALA A 70 -3.73 -6.54 0.74
C ALA A 70 -3.33 -7.82 1.49
N ILE A 71 -4.27 -8.78 1.60
CA ILE A 71 -3.99 -10.08 2.23
C ILE A 71 -2.91 -10.84 1.45
N TYR A 72 -3.01 -10.88 0.12
CA TYR A 72 -2.00 -11.52 -0.72
C TYR A 72 -0.62 -10.89 -0.53
N ASN A 73 -0.53 -9.56 -0.49
CA ASN A 73 0.73 -8.85 -0.28
C ASN A 73 1.34 -9.16 1.09
N VAL A 74 0.53 -9.21 2.14
CA VAL A 74 0.99 -9.59 3.49
C VAL A 74 1.50 -11.02 3.50
N ALA A 75 0.76 -11.97 2.93
CA ALA A 75 1.18 -13.37 2.86
C ALA A 75 2.51 -13.54 2.11
N GLN A 76 2.68 -12.83 0.97
CA GLN A 76 3.93 -12.83 0.22
C GLN A 76 5.11 -12.25 1.02
N LEU A 77 4.88 -11.20 1.82
CA LEU A 77 5.90 -10.61 2.68
C LEU A 77 6.27 -11.55 3.84
N THR A 78 5.29 -12.16 4.50
CA THR A 78 5.53 -13.17 5.54
C THR A 78 6.32 -14.36 5.01
N GLN A 79 5.96 -14.85 3.81
CA GLN A 79 6.69 -15.95 3.18
C GLN A 79 8.12 -15.55 2.83
N LEU A 80 8.34 -14.32 2.35
CA LEU A 80 9.68 -13.80 2.10
C LEU A 80 10.51 -13.76 3.38
N ASN A 81 9.97 -13.18 4.46
CA ASN A 81 10.67 -13.05 5.74
C ASN A 81 11.06 -14.42 6.29
N SER A 82 10.12 -15.37 6.34
CA SER A 82 10.41 -16.74 6.77
C SER A 82 11.50 -17.41 5.91
N LYS A 83 11.51 -17.19 4.60
CA LYS A 83 12.53 -17.75 3.71
C LYS A 83 13.90 -17.10 3.94
N LEU A 84 13.94 -15.79 4.22
CA LEU A 84 15.17 -15.07 4.55
C LEU A 84 15.72 -15.56 5.90
N ASP A 85 14.90 -15.59 6.94
CA ASP A 85 15.24 -16.11 8.28
C ASP A 85 15.87 -17.50 8.21
N ASP A 86 15.16 -18.43 7.57
CA ASP A 86 15.62 -19.81 7.46
C ASP A 86 16.96 -19.91 6.72
N THR A 87 17.14 -19.10 5.68
CA THR A 87 18.36 -19.15 4.86
C THR A 87 19.54 -18.47 5.58
N ILE A 88 19.30 -17.36 6.28
CA ILE A 88 20.30 -16.66 7.09
C ILE A 88 20.74 -17.55 8.27
N ALA A 89 19.80 -18.19 8.96
CA ALA A 89 20.12 -19.11 10.06
C ALA A 89 20.93 -20.32 9.58
N LYS A 90 20.62 -20.85 8.38
CA LYS A 90 21.42 -21.92 7.75
C LYS A 90 22.82 -21.44 7.38
N LEU A 91 22.92 -20.24 6.82
CA LEU A 91 24.18 -19.61 6.44
C LEU A 91 25.12 -19.45 7.66
N GLU A 92 24.60 -18.85 8.73
CA GLU A 92 25.33 -18.66 9.99
C GLU A 92 25.73 -19.98 10.63
N ARG A 93 24.81 -20.96 10.66
CA ARG A 93 25.11 -22.29 11.20
C ARG A 93 26.26 -22.96 10.44
N SER A 94 26.25 -22.93 9.11
CA SER A 94 27.34 -23.50 8.30
C SER A 94 28.67 -22.77 8.51
N ALA A 95 28.67 -21.45 8.64
CA ALA A 95 29.87 -20.67 8.94
C ALA A 95 30.43 -21.03 10.34
N SER A 96 29.54 -21.09 11.34
CA SER A 96 29.88 -21.47 12.71
C SER A 96 30.47 -22.89 12.78
N GLN A 97 29.87 -23.84 12.06
CA GLN A 97 30.37 -25.21 12.00
C GLN A 97 31.74 -25.29 11.33
N PHE A 98 31.94 -24.59 10.22
CA PHE A 98 33.23 -24.50 9.56
C PHE A 98 34.30 -23.97 10.50
N VAL A 99 34.03 -22.89 11.23
CA VAL A 99 35.00 -22.29 12.17
C VAL A 99 35.41 -23.26 13.29
N VAL A 100 34.51 -24.15 13.73
CA VAL A 100 34.79 -25.15 14.78
C VAL A 100 35.51 -26.39 14.23
N LEU A 101 35.12 -26.88 13.05
CA LEU A 101 35.55 -28.18 12.53
C LEU A 101 36.66 -28.09 11.47
N LYS A 102 36.83 -26.92 10.84
CA LYS A 102 37.79 -26.64 9.75
C LYS A 102 37.70 -27.64 8.59
N ASP A 103 36.48 -28.04 8.26
CA ASP A 103 36.18 -28.97 7.17
C ASP A 103 35.73 -28.21 5.91
N ASP A 104 36.46 -28.39 4.81
CA ASP A 104 36.20 -27.74 3.53
C ASP A 104 34.80 -28.06 2.96
N GLU A 105 34.22 -29.22 3.29
CA GLU A 105 32.83 -29.54 2.89
C GLU A 105 31.84 -28.54 3.51
N LEU A 106 32.10 -28.05 4.72
CA LEU A 106 31.25 -27.05 5.38
C LEU A 106 31.37 -25.68 4.71
N LEU A 107 32.54 -25.34 4.15
CA LEU A 107 32.72 -24.12 3.38
C LEU A 107 31.92 -24.17 2.06
N ALA A 108 31.83 -25.35 1.44
CA ALA A 108 30.98 -25.58 0.28
C ALA A 108 29.48 -25.45 0.64
N VAL A 109 29.06 -26.01 1.79
CA VAL A 109 27.69 -25.85 2.31
C VAL A 109 27.37 -24.38 2.59
N PHE A 110 28.28 -23.65 3.25
CA PHE A 110 28.16 -22.20 3.45
C PHE A 110 27.98 -21.45 2.12
N SER A 111 28.82 -21.75 1.14
CA SER A 111 28.75 -21.13 -0.20
C SER A 111 27.42 -21.41 -0.91
N SER A 112 26.85 -22.61 -0.72
CA SER A 112 25.54 -22.98 -1.24
C SER A 112 24.42 -22.17 -0.58
N HIS A 113 24.41 -22.06 0.75
CA HIS A 113 23.45 -21.24 1.50
C HIS A 113 23.56 -19.76 1.11
N HIS A 114 24.76 -19.25 0.93
CA HIS A 114 24.98 -17.87 0.48
C HIS A 114 24.39 -17.64 -0.91
N LYS A 115 24.60 -18.57 -1.84
CA LYS A 115 24.00 -18.51 -3.18
C LYS A 115 22.47 -18.58 -3.12
N ALA A 116 21.91 -19.41 -2.24
CA ALA A 116 20.47 -19.48 -2.03
C ALA A 116 19.91 -18.13 -1.53
N LEU A 117 20.56 -17.50 -0.55
CA LEU A 117 20.18 -16.17 -0.05
C LEU A 117 20.22 -15.13 -1.17
N LYS A 118 21.31 -15.07 -1.93
CA LYS A 118 21.46 -14.18 -3.08
C LYS A 118 20.35 -14.36 -4.12
N ASN A 119 20.00 -15.60 -4.43
CA ASN A 119 18.92 -15.89 -5.38
C ASN A 119 17.56 -15.39 -4.87
N ILE A 120 17.25 -15.56 -3.57
CA ILE A 120 16.02 -15.05 -2.96
C ILE A 120 15.95 -13.53 -3.08
N ILE A 121 17.04 -12.84 -2.75
CA ILE A 121 17.14 -11.39 -2.81
C ILE A 121 16.95 -10.88 -4.25
N GLN A 122 17.64 -11.49 -5.21
CA GLN A 122 17.57 -11.10 -6.63
C GLN A 122 16.19 -11.35 -7.23
N GLU A 123 15.59 -12.52 -6.98
CA GLU A 123 14.26 -12.86 -7.46
C GLU A 123 13.21 -11.89 -6.90
N THR A 124 13.31 -11.56 -5.62
CA THR A 124 12.37 -10.64 -4.95
C THR A 124 12.55 -9.20 -5.47
N SER A 125 13.79 -8.74 -5.59
CA SER A 125 14.12 -7.40 -6.08
C SER A 125 13.66 -7.17 -7.53
N ALA A 126 13.65 -8.22 -8.35
CA ALA A 126 13.18 -8.17 -9.73
C ALA A 126 11.64 -8.06 -9.83
N LYS A 127 10.91 -8.72 -8.93
CA LYS A 127 9.43 -8.76 -8.95
C LYS A 127 8.77 -7.56 -8.27
N GLN A 128 9.44 -6.93 -7.33
CA GLN A 128 8.89 -5.87 -6.49
C GLN A 128 9.13 -4.47 -7.08
N GLN A 129 8.28 -3.49 -6.75
CA GLN A 129 8.45 -2.07 -7.10
C GLN A 129 8.69 -1.15 -5.89
N ASP A 130 8.43 -1.63 -4.66
CA ASP A 130 8.74 -0.89 -3.42
C ASP A 130 10.24 -0.57 -3.33
N LYS A 131 10.56 0.72 -3.43
CA LYS A 131 11.94 1.24 -3.38
C LYS A 131 12.62 0.97 -2.05
N VAL A 132 11.89 0.99 -0.94
CA VAL A 132 12.48 0.80 0.37
C VAL A 132 12.78 -0.67 0.62
N LEU A 133 11.86 -1.56 0.24
CA LEU A 133 12.13 -3.00 0.26
C LEU A 133 13.34 -3.35 -0.60
N LYS A 134 13.45 -2.79 -1.82
CA LYS A 134 14.66 -2.97 -2.64
C LYS A 134 15.93 -2.50 -1.95
N LYS A 135 15.90 -1.32 -1.33
CA LYS A 135 17.06 -0.79 -0.60
C LYS A 135 17.49 -1.72 0.54
N GLN A 136 16.54 -2.22 1.33
CA GLN A 136 16.83 -3.14 2.42
C GLN A 136 17.37 -4.48 1.91
N LEU A 137 16.81 -5.02 0.83
CA LEU A 137 17.31 -6.21 0.15
C LEU A 137 18.74 -6.02 -0.39
N THR A 138 19.05 -4.83 -0.92
CA THR A 138 20.42 -4.49 -1.32
C THR A 138 21.36 -4.47 -0.11
N SER A 139 20.98 -3.81 0.99
CA SER A 139 21.80 -3.80 2.21
C SER A 139 22.01 -5.22 2.79
N LEU A 140 20.99 -6.08 2.72
CA LEU A 140 21.09 -7.47 3.14
C LEU A 140 22.07 -8.25 2.24
N GLN A 141 22.05 -7.98 0.93
CA GLN A 141 22.98 -8.60 -0.01
C GLN A 141 24.42 -8.13 0.20
N ASP A 142 24.64 -6.83 0.35
CA ASP A 142 25.96 -6.24 0.54
C ASP A 142 26.62 -6.81 1.81
N GLU A 143 25.83 -6.91 2.89
CA GLU A 143 26.27 -7.49 4.16
C GLU A 143 26.55 -9.00 4.06
N SER A 144 25.71 -9.74 3.32
CA SER A 144 25.94 -11.16 3.04
C SER A 144 27.22 -11.37 2.22
N ASP A 145 27.43 -10.56 1.17
CA ASP A 145 28.60 -10.62 0.30
C ASP A 145 29.87 -10.28 1.14
N ARG A 146 29.82 -9.33 2.08
CA ARG A 146 30.92 -9.05 3.05
C ARG A 146 31.27 -10.29 3.89
N ILE A 147 30.27 -10.96 4.46
CA ILE A 147 30.50 -12.18 5.27
C ILE A 147 31.11 -13.28 4.41
N LYS A 148 30.70 -13.41 3.16
CA LYS A 148 31.31 -14.38 2.24
C LYS A 148 32.78 -14.05 1.98
N GLU A 149 33.13 -12.79 1.77
CA GLU A 149 34.54 -12.39 1.62
C GLU A 149 35.37 -12.71 2.87
N LEU A 150 34.82 -12.48 4.06
CA LEU A 150 35.45 -12.87 5.33
C LEU A 150 35.68 -14.38 5.42
N MET A 151 34.69 -15.18 5.02
CA MET A 151 34.77 -16.65 5.05
C MET A 151 35.76 -17.25 4.05
N LEU A 152 36.09 -16.52 2.99
CA LEU A 152 37.06 -16.96 1.96
C LEU A 152 38.49 -16.47 2.24
N ASN A 153 38.69 -15.70 3.30
CA ASN A 153 40.01 -15.19 3.71
C ASN A 153 40.68 -16.20 4.65
N GLU A 154 42.00 -16.40 4.51
CA GLU A 154 42.81 -17.28 5.39
C GLU A 154 42.70 -16.89 6.88
N SER A 155 42.36 -15.64 7.20
CA SER A 155 42.17 -15.19 8.58
C SER A 155 41.01 -15.88 9.31
N ILE A 156 40.06 -16.50 8.58
CA ILE A 156 38.89 -17.18 9.15
C ILE A 156 39.29 -18.38 10.03
N ASP A 157 40.46 -18.96 9.79
CA ASP A 157 40.94 -20.10 10.58
C ASP A 157 41.22 -19.71 12.04
N ALA A 158 41.56 -18.45 12.28
CA ALA A 158 41.80 -17.90 13.61
C ALA A 158 40.53 -17.45 14.34
N PHE A 159 39.37 -17.43 13.69
CA PHE A 159 38.12 -16.98 14.33
C PHE A 159 37.65 -18.00 15.37
N SER A 160 37.09 -17.50 16.48
CA SER A 160 36.29 -18.28 17.41
C SER A 160 34.84 -18.35 16.96
N LEU A 161 34.07 -19.29 17.55
CA LEU A 161 32.63 -19.40 17.32
C LEU A 161 31.90 -18.09 17.65
N GLU A 162 32.27 -17.43 18.74
CA GLU A 162 31.66 -16.18 19.17
C GLU A 162 31.97 -15.05 18.20
N GLN A 163 33.19 -14.99 17.67
CA GLN A 163 33.60 -13.98 16.70
C GLN A 163 32.82 -14.10 15.40
N ILE A 164 32.69 -15.31 14.84
CA ILE A 164 31.90 -15.49 13.61
C ILE A 164 30.41 -15.17 13.85
N GLN A 165 29.85 -15.53 15.00
CA GLN A 165 28.47 -15.14 15.35
C GLN A 165 28.31 -13.62 15.50
N GLN A 166 29.32 -12.90 15.97
CA GLN A 166 29.27 -11.42 15.99
C GLN A 166 29.20 -10.83 14.58
N GLU A 167 29.93 -11.40 13.62
CA GLU A 167 29.94 -10.93 12.23
C GLU A 167 28.56 -11.04 11.56
N PHE A 168 27.70 -11.96 12.01
CA PHE A 168 26.33 -12.14 11.50
C PHE A 168 25.30 -11.20 12.12
N LYS A 169 25.60 -10.54 13.24
CA LYS A 169 24.64 -9.65 13.92
C LYS A 169 24.10 -8.53 13.02
N PRO A 170 24.91 -7.82 12.22
CA PRO A 170 24.36 -6.76 11.37
C PRO A 170 23.45 -7.33 10.27
N LEU A 171 23.77 -8.50 9.72
CA LEU A 171 22.90 -9.21 8.77
C LEU A 171 21.53 -9.55 9.38
N GLN A 172 21.52 -10.08 10.60
CA GLN A 172 20.28 -10.38 11.34
C GLN A 172 19.48 -9.09 11.62
N LEU A 173 20.14 -8.00 12.04
CA LEU A 173 19.48 -6.72 12.31
C LEU A 173 18.83 -6.12 11.05
N ILE A 174 19.48 -6.20 9.89
CA ILE A 174 18.91 -5.75 8.61
C ILE A 174 17.67 -6.59 8.27
N ASN A 175 17.74 -7.89 8.52
CA ASN A 175 16.63 -8.81 8.28
C ASN A 175 15.44 -8.57 9.22
N GLU A 176 15.66 -8.32 10.51
CA GLU A 176 14.58 -7.92 11.44
C GLU A 176 13.88 -6.61 11.04
N GLN A 177 14.61 -5.69 10.39
CA GLN A 177 14.01 -4.45 9.87
C GLN A 177 13.13 -4.69 8.64
N LEU A 178 13.31 -5.79 7.92
CA LEU A 178 12.39 -6.23 6.86
C LEU A 178 11.09 -6.77 7.44
N GLU A 179 11.15 -7.45 8.59
CA GLU A 179 9.98 -8.02 9.24
C GLU A 179 9.01 -7.00 9.82
N LYS A 180 9.52 -5.86 10.31
CA LYS A 180 8.74 -4.81 10.96
C LYS A 180 7.94 -3.92 9.98
N ARG A 181 7.87 -4.29 8.70
CA ARG A 181 7.15 -3.56 7.64
C ARG A 181 5.80 -4.18 7.34
#